data_AF-A0A932PU31-F1
#
_entry.id   AF-A0A932PU31-F1
#
_cell.length_a   1.000
_cell.length_b   1.000
_cell.length_c   1.000
_cell.angle_alpha   90.00
_cell.angle_beta   90.00
_cell.angle_gamma   90.00
#
_symmetry.space_group_name_H-M   'P 1'
#
loop_
_entity.id
_entity.type
_entity.pdbx_description
1 polymer ?
#
loop_
_entity_poly.entity_id
_entity_poly.type
_entity_poly.pdbx_seq_one_letter_code
_entity_poly.pdbx_strand_id
1 'polypeptide(L)'
;MKEIKTHYSQVLANLNNFRSFLHEKHLEKGKKLSRSYPVWVDEKTGIMEFSKKGEIHTHAELHLIVQQSRGQKTQFKIEGKVADEVDKIIEETLNALNLLAELAIHKLPEEQILQDISAVHLERWGDKIEKFPGWKGSCNRQEAERQLNRMPKGTYLLRKAESLTDWMLSQYPLHTKGYVLTVVEDEEKISDYLILKTDRGWTLHRDDADLTDYRYDKHLSSLLASMHEIAATPIE
;
A
#
# COMPACT_ATOMS: atom_id res chain seq x y z
N MET A 1 18.39 17.73 -5.93
CA MET A 1 17.55 16.51 -5.80
C MET A 1 16.18 16.94 -5.31
N LYS A 2 15.13 16.85 -6.13
CA LYS A 2 13.76 17.19 -5.71
C LYS A 2 13.17 16.00 -4.97
N GLU A 3 12.89 16.16 -3.68
CA GLU A 3 12.07 15.23 -2.91
C GLU A 3 10.71 15.09 -3.58
N ILE A 4 10.39 13.90 -4.08
CA ILE A 4 9.02 13.55 -4.45
C ILE A 4 8.36 13.07 -3.17
N LYS A 5 7.72 14.00 -2.45
CA LYS A 5 6.82 13.66 -1.35
C LYS A 5 5.67 12.85 -1.94
N THR A 6 5.53 11.61 -1.51
CA THR A 6 4.41 10.74 -1.86
C THR A 6 3.12 11.49 -1.54
N HIS A 7 2.16 11.57 -2.49
CA HIS A 7 0.90 12.31 -2.34
C HIS A 7 -0.10 11.64 -1.39
N TYR A 8 0.38 10.80 -0.47
CA TYR A 8 -0.42 9.99 0.44
C TYR A 8 -1.44 10.80 1.23
N SER A 9 -1.04 11.98 1.73
CA SER A 9 -1.96 12.87 2.45
C SER A 9 -3.11 13.35 1.57
N GLN A 10 -2.83 13.66 0.30
CA GLN A 10 -3.80 14.11 -0.68
C GLN A 10 -4.71 12.96 -1.11
N VAL A 11 -4.15 11.78 -1.41
CA VAL A 11 -4.92 10.58 -1.76
C VAL A 11 -5.86 10.19 -0.61
N LEU A 12 -5.36 10.15 0.63
CA LEU A 12 -6.19 9.83 1.80
C LEU A 12 -7.28 10.89 2.03
N ALA A 13 -6.96 12.17 1.85
CA ALA A 13 -7.94 13.24 1.89
C ALA A 13 -9.03 13.03 0.82
N ASN A 14 -8.66 12.69 -0.41
CA ASN A 14 -9.59 12.44 -1.51
C ASN A 14 -10.52 11.26 -1.22
N LEU A 15 -9.97 10.15 -0.69
CA LEU A 15 -10.77 8.98 -0.29
C LEU A 15 -11.77 9.33 0.82
N ASN A 16 -11.32 10.09 1.84
CA ASN A 16 -12.19 10.54 2.92
C ASN A 16 -13.28 11.50 2.42
N ASN A 17 -12.94 12.44 1.55
CA ASN A 17 -13.90 13.36 0.94
C ASN A 17 -14.97 12.60 0.16
N PHE A 18 -14.57 11.60 -0.64
CA PHE A 18 -15.53 10.78 -1.37
C PHE A 18 -16.46 10.00 -0.44
N ARG A 19 -15.91 9.42 0.64
CA ARG A 19 -16.71 8.72 1.65
C ARG A 19 -17.69 9.63 2.37
N SER A 20 -17.27 10.81 2.79
CA SER A 20 -18.15 11.81 3.42
C SER A 20 -19.30 12.19 2.48
N PHE A 21 -18.99 12.44 1.21
CA PHE A 21 -20.00 12.71 0.19
C PHE A 21 -20.98 11.55 -0.01
N LEU A 22 -20.51 10.31 -0.04
CA LEU A 22 -21.37 9.13 -0.14
C LEU A 22 -22.29 8.97 1.09
N HIS A 23 -21.81 9.30 2.30
CA HIS A 23 -22.64 9.34 3.51
C HIS A 23 -23.77 10.38 3.40
N GLU A 24 -23.46 11.59 2.92
CA GLU A 24 -24.43 12.67 2.76
C GLU A 24 -25.47 12.41 1.66
N LYS A 25 -25.07 11.73 0.59
CA LYS A 25 -25.93 11.42 -0.57
C LYS A 25 -26.95 10.31 -0.32
N HIS A 26 -26.94 9.64 0.85
CA HIS A 26 -27.85 8.55 1.23
C HIS A 26 -28.18 7.65 0.02
N LEU A 27 -27.19 6.83 -0.42
CA LEU A 27 -27.26 5.86 -1.52
C LEU A 27 -28.66 5.76 -2.14
N GLU A 28 -28.92 6.56 -3.19
CA GLU A 28 -30.18 6.44 -3.94
C GLU A 28 -30.35 4.95 -4.27
N LYS A 29 -31.34 4.32 -3.64
CA LYS A 29 -31.63 2.88 -3.73
C LYS A 29 -32.07 2.56 -5.16
N GLY A 30 -31.08 2.41 -6.03
CA GLY A 30 -31.26 2.15 -7.45
C GLY A 30 -30.02 1.47 -7.99
N LYS A 31 -30.20 0.24 -8.50
CA LYS A 31 -29.19 -0.55 -9.21
C LYS A 31 -28.91 0.06 -10.60
N LYS A 32 -28.38 1.29 -10.64
CA LYS A 32 -27.86 1.86 -11.89
C LYS A 32 -26.50 1.23 -12.17
N LEU A 33 -26.33 0.70 -13.39
CA LEU A 33 -25.09 0.07 -13.88
C LEU A 33 -23.93 1.08 -14.04
N SER A 34 -24.24 2.38 -14.03
CA SER A 34 -23.26 3.44 -14.06
C SER A 34 -23.74 4.64 -13.26
N ARG A 35 -22.82 5.29 -12.54
CA ARG A 35 -23.06 6.52 -11.79
C ARG A 35 -21.94 7.52 -12.07
N SER A 36 -22.29 8.80 -12.13
CA SER A 36 -21.33 9.89 -12.31
C SER A 36 -21.49 10.86 -11.14
N TYR A 37 -20.37 11.19 -10.52
CA TYR A 37 -20.29 12.12 -9.41
C TYR A 37 -19.44 13.33 -9.85
N PRO A 38 -19.96 14.56 -9.73
CA PRO A 38 -19.15 15.74 -9.98
C PRO A 38 -18.04 15.84 -8.94
N VAL A 39 -16.84 16.19 -9.38
CA VAL A 39 -15.64 16.36 -8.57
C VAL A 39 -14.98 17.67 -8.93
N TRP A 40 -14.67 18.46 -7.92
CA TRP A 40 -13.88 19.67 -8.06
C TRP A 40 -12.45 19.38 -7.63
N VAL A 41 -11.48 19.63 -8.49
CA VAL A 41 -10.08 19.37 -8.20
C VAL A 41 -9.30 20.67 -8.05
N ASP A 42 -8.61 20.77 -6.92
CA ASP A 42 -7.69 21.87 -6.69
C ASP A 42 -6.45 21.65 -7.57
N GLU A 43 -6.27 22.51 -8.56
CA GLU A 43 -5.18 22.37 -9.55
C GLU A 43 -3.77 22.56 -8.96
N LYS A 44 -3.64 22.99 -7.71
CA LYS A 44 -2.34 23.12 -7.02
C LYS A 44 -2.04 21.95 -6.10
N THR A 45 -3.06 21.38 -5.47
CA THR A 45 -2.90 20.36 -4.42
C THR A 45 -3.40 18.99 -4.83
N GLY A 46 -4.22 18.89 -5.87
CA GLY A 46 -4.90 17.66 -6.30
C GLY A 46 -5.93 17.12 -5.31
N ILE A 47 -6.36 17.94 -4.36
CA ILE A 47 -7.48 17.60 -3.47
C ILE A 47 -8.78 17.59 -4.28
N MET A 48 -9.54 16.51 -4.13
CA MET A 48 -10.82 16.23 -4.76
C MET A 48 -11.95 16.56 -3.77
N GLU A 49 -12.79 17.52 -4.12
CA GLU A 49 -14.00 17.89 -3.38
C GLU A 49 -15.23 17.41 -4.14
N PHE A 50 -16.14 16.74 -3.46
CA PHE A 50 -17.35 16.19 -4.04
C PHE A 50 -18.53 17.02 -3.53
N SER A 51 -19.16 17.82 -4.41
CA SER A 51 -20.23 18.73 -4.01
C SER A 51 -21.47 18.62 -4.90
N LYS A 52 -22.56 19.27 -4.51
CA LYS A 52 -23.77 19.38 -5.35
C LYS A 52 -23.58 20.49 -6.38
N LYS A 53 -24.19 20.30 -7.55
CA LYS A 53 -24.22 21.27 -8.65
C LYS A 53 -24.70 22.65 -8.13
N GLY A 54 -23.86 23.69 -8.22
CA GLY A 54 -24.23 25.08 -7.87
C GLY A 54 -23.36 25.76 -6.81
N GLU A 55 -22.39 25.08 -6.22
CA GLU A 55 -21.36 25.72 -5.38
C GLU A 55 -20.27 26.36 -6.27
N ILE A 56 -19.85 27.58 -5.92
CA ILE A 56 -18.82 28.31 -6.67
C ILE A 56 -17.48 27.78 -6.21
N HIS A 57 -16.80 27.04 -7.08
CA HIS A 57 -15.45 26.55 -6.83
C HIS A 57 -14.46 27.23 -7.77
N THR A 58 -13.26 27.53 -7.28
CA THR A 58 -12.12 28.05 -8.07
C THR A 58 -11.32 26.94 -8.74
N HIS A 59 -11.96 25.79 -8.99
CA HIS A 59 -11.36 24.48 -9.17
C HIS A 59 -11.77 23.89 -10.52
N ALA A 60 -11.02 22.91 -11.03
CA ALA A 60 -11.39 22.20 -12.26
C ALA A 60 -12.56 21.24 -11.99
N GLU A 61 -13.64 21.34 -12.77
CA GLU A 61 -14.75 20.40 -12.73
C GLU A 61 -14.39 19.13 -13.52
N LEU A 62 -14.42 17.99 -12.84
CA LEU A 62 -14.23 16.65 -13.39
C LEU A 62 -15.42 15.77 -13.01
N HIS A 63 -15.51 14.59 -13.62
CA HIS A 63 -16.53 13.60 -13.30
C HIS A 63 -15.92 12.27 -12.89
N LEU A 64 -16.16 11.83 -11.65
CA LEU A 64 -15.84 10.47 -11.21
C LEU A 64 -16.96 9.54 -11.65
N ILE A 65 -16.65 8.62 -12.55
CA ILE A 65 -17.56 7.63 -13.10
C ILE A 65 -17.30 6.28 -12.46
N VAL A 66 -18.37 5.67 -11.96
CA VAL A 66 -18.39 4.31 -11.45
C VAL A 66 -19.14 3.45 -12.44
N GLN A 67 -18.44 2.55 -13.11
CA GLN A 67 -19.01 1.61 -14.08
C GLN A 67 -19.08 0.21 -13.47
N GLN A 68 -20.28 -0.37 -13.45
CA GLN A 68 -20.52 -1.75 -13.03
C GLN A 68 -21.22 -2.51 -14.17
N SER A 69 -20.45 -3.28 -14.95
CA SER A 69 -20.96 -4.13 -16.01
C SER A 69 -21.25 -5.55 -15.51
N ARG A 70 -22.28 -6.21 -16.06
CA ARG A 70 -22.60 -7.61 -15.69
C ARG A 70 -21.41 -8.52 -16.04
N GLY A 71 -20.84 -9.16 -15.02
CA GLY A 71 -19.71 -10.08 -15.18
C GLY A 71 -18.33 -9.41 -15.34
N GLN A 72 -18.24 -8.09 -15.16
CA GLN A 72 -16.97 -7.35 -15.16
C GLN A 72 -16.70 -6.72 -13.79
N LYS A 73 -15.42 -6.50 -13.52
CA LYS A 73 -14.96 -5.76 -12.33
C LYS A 73 -15.50 -4.33 -12.38
N THR A 74 -15.91 -3.80 -11.23
CA THR A 74 -16.25 -2.38 -11.12
C THR A 74 -15.02 -1.54 -11.42
N GLN A 75 -15.20 -0.47 -12.19
CA GLN A 75 -14.14 0.48 -12.46
C GLN A 75 -14.54 1.93 -12.13
N PHE A 76 -13.68 2.60 -11.35
CA PHE A 76 -13.65 4.04 -11.12
C PHE A 76 -12.76 4.70 -12.18
N LYS A 77 -13.29 5.73 -12.85
CA LYS A 77 -12.57 6.55 -13.83
C LYS A 77 -12.88 8.02 -13.61
N ILE A 78 -11.97 8.90 -13.98
CA ILE A 78 -12.24 10.33 -14.06
C ILE A 78 -12.37 10.77 -15.52
N GLU A 79 -13.32 11.64 -15.81
CA GLU A 79 -13.43 12.33 -17.09
C GLU A 79 -13.14 13.83 -16.89
N GLY A 80 -12.18 14.34 -17.66
CA GLY A 80 -11.78 15.75 -17.71
C GLY A 80 -10.26 15.88 -17.83
N LYS A 81 -9.73 17.11 -17.68
CA LYS A 81 -8.29 17.40 -17.80
C LYS A 81 -7.82 18.27 -16.66
N VAL A 82 -6.62 17.98 -16.16
CA VAL A 82 -5.89 18.74 -15.13
C VAL A 82 -4.42 18.83 -15.51
N ALA A 83 -3.63 19.59 -14.75
CA ALA A 83 -2.18 19.62 -14.90
C ALA A 83 -1.53 18.26 -14.54
N ASP A 84 -0.44 17.90 -15.23
CA ASP A 84 0.26 16.59 -15.11
C ASP A 84 0.65 16.20 -13.67
N GLU A 85 0.99 17.18 -12.82
CA GLU A 85 1.36 16.92 -11.42
C GLU A 85 0.15 16.52 -10.57
N VAL A 86 -1.01 17.08 -10.87
CA VAL A 86 -2.29 16.76 -10.22
C VAL A 86 -2.85 15.45 -10.78
N ASP A 87 -2.64 15.18 -12.06
CA ASP A 87 -3.08 13.96 -12.73
C ASP A 87 -2.53 12.71 -12.01
N LYS A 88 -1.27 12.75 -11.54
CA LYS A 88 -0.69 11.66 -10.74
C LYS A 88 -1.42 11.41 -9.42
N ILE A 89 -1.85 12.47 -8.73
CA ILE A 89 -2.59 12.36 -7.46
C ILE A 89 -3.96 11.72 -7.72
N ILE A 90 -4.60 12.12 -8.81
CA ILE A 90 -5.88 11.57 -9.23
C ILE A 90 -5.72 10.09 -9.64
N GLU A 91 -4.72 9.74 -10.44
CA GLU A 91 -4.43 8.36 -10.82
C GLU A 91 -4.18 7.47 -9.60
N GLU A 92 -3.38 7.92 -8.63
CA GLU A 92 -3.15 7.19 -7.37
C GLU A 92 -4.46 7.02 -6.57
N THR A 93 -5.30 8.05 -6.54
CA THR A 93 -6.62 8.00 -5.90
C THR A 93 -7.55 6.99 -6.60
N LEU A 94 -7.58 6.99 -7.94
CA LEU A 94 -8.39 6.06 -8.72
C LEU A 94 -7.91 4.61 -8.55
N ASN A 95 -6.60 4.38 -8.51
CA ASN A 95 -6.04 3.05 -8.26
C ASN A 95 -6.48 2.51 -6.89
N ALA A 96 -6.48 3.36 -5.85
CA ALA A 96 -6.96 3.01 -4.52
C ALA A 96 -8.45 2.63 -4.51
N LEU A 97 -9.29 3.45 -5.17
CA LEU A 97 -10.73 3.19 -5.31
C LEU A 97 -11.01 1.90 -6.07
N ASN A 98 -10.27 1.63 -7.15
CA ASN A 98 -10.40 0.39 -7.92
C ASN A 98 -10.01 -0.84 -7.11
N LEU A 99 -8.92 -0.76 -6.32
CA LEU A 99 -8.52 -1.86 -5.43
C LEU A 99 -9.61 -2.17 -4.40
N LEU A 100 -10.20 -1.14 -3.78
CA LEU A 100 -11.35 -1.30 -2.87
C LEU A 100 -12.54 -1.96 -3.56
N ALA A 101 -12.81 -1.59 -4.80
CA ALA A 101 -13.90 -2.13 -5.59
C ALA A 101 -13.74 -3.63 -5.87
N GLU A 102 -12.51 -4.10 -6.09
CA GLU A 102 -12.21 -5.51 -6.32
C GLU A 102 -12.45 -6.38 -5.08
N LEU A 103 -12.28 -5.81 -3.88
CA LEU A 103 -12.54 -6.50 -2.61
C LEU A 103 -14.04 -6.62 -2.29
N ALA A 104 -14.91 -5.91 -3.02
CA ALA A 104 -16.36 -5.91 -2.83
C ALA A 104 -17.01 -7.12 -3.54
N ILE A 105 -16.97 -8.31 -2.94
CA ILE A 105 -17.49 -9.54 -3.57
C ILE A 105 -19.05 -9.56 -3.62
N HIS A 106 -19.75 -8.85 -2.72
CA HIS A 106 -21.21 -8.92 -2.60
C HIS A 106 -21.93 -7.59 -2.27
N LYS A 107 -21.27 -6.44 -2.40
CA LYS A 107 -21.83 -5.11 -2.09
C LYS A 107 -21.70 -4.16 -3.26
N LEU A 108 -22.42 -3.04 -3.23
CA LEU A 108 -22.11 -1.96 -4.16
C LEU A 108 -20.67 -1.46 -3.86
N PRO A 109 -19.87 -1.14 -4.88
CA PRO A 109 -18.51 -0.63 -4.70
C PRO A 109 -18.44 0.58 -3.78
N GLU A 110 -19.44 1.47 -3.88
CA GLU A 110 -19.57 2.62 -2.99
C GLU A 110 -19.91 2.23 -1.55
N GLU A 111 -20.65 1.13 -1.33
CA GLU A 111 -20.88 0.59 0.02
C GLU A 111 -19.61 0.00 0.64
N GLN A 112 -18.70 -0.54 -0.18
CA GLN A 112 -17.40 -1.04 0.30
C GLN A 112 -16.49 0.11 0.74
N ILE A 113 -16.49 1.23 0.00
CA ILE A 113 -15.74 2.44 0.35
C ILE A 113 -16.23 3.05 1.68
N LEU A 114 -17.53 2.91 1.99
CA LEU A 114 -18.11 3.38 3.25
C LEU A 114 -17.68 2.55 4.47
N GLN A 115 -17.32 1.27 4.28
CA GLN A 115 -17.12 0.32 5.37
C GLN A 115 -15.69 0.26 5.89
N ASP A 116 -14.66 0.44 5.05
CA ASP A 116 -13.29 0.33 5.54
C ASP A 116 -12.23 0.99 4.62
N ILE A 117 -12.03 2.31 4.74
CA ILE A 117 -10.85 2.98 4.12
C ILE A 117 -9.55 2.59 4.83
N SER A 118 -9.64 2.16 6.10
CA SER A 118 -8.48 1.68 6.88
C SER A 118 -7.88 0.39 6.31
N ALA A 119 -8.65 -0.41 5.56
CA ALA A 119 -8.16 -1.58 4.83
C ALA A 119 -7.39 -1.23 3.53
N VAL A 120 -7.39 0.04 3.10
CA VAL A 120 -6.58 0.46 1.95
C VAL A 120 -5.14 0.64 2.39
N HIS A 121 -4.35 -0.41 2.22
CA HIS A 121 -2.90 -0.30 2.25
C HIS A 121 -2.40 0.39 0.98
N LEU A 122 -2.52 1.72 0.97
CA LEU A 122 -1.80 2.57 0.03
C LEU A 122 -0.31 2.46 0.34
N GLU A 123 0.35 1.49 -0.28
CA GLU A 123 1.79 1.37 -0.22
C GLU A 123 2.39 2.70 -0.72
N ARG A 124 3.08 3.43 0.16
CA ARG A 124 3.91 4.54 -0.31
C ARG A 124 4.89 3.98 -1.34
N TRP A 125 5.18 4.74 -2.39
CA TRP A 125 6.17 4.36 -3.40
C TRP A 125 7.57 4.06 -2.83
N GLY A 126 7.82 4.39 -1.56
CA GLY A 126 9.01 4.05 -0.77
C GLY A 126 8.88 2.87 0.21
N ASP A 127 7.74 2.16 0.25
CA ASP A 127 7.51 0.95 1.07
C ASP A 127 7.44 -0.34 0.22
N LYS A 128 7.75 -0.24 -1.09
CA LYS A 128 7.92 -1.39 -1.96
C LYS A 128 9.28 -2.02 -1.69
N ILE A 129 9.29 -3.20 -1.11
CA ILE A 129 10.52 -3.90 -0.73
C ILE A 129 11.45 -4.12 -1.94
N GLU A 130 10.89 -4.19 -3.14
CA GLU A 130 11.65 -4.36 -4.38
C GLU A 130 12.57 -3.19 -4.71
N LYS A 131 12.32 -2.03 -4.10
CA LYS A 131 13.14 -0.82 -4.25
C LYS A 131 14.12 -0.63 -3.10
N PHE A 132 14.09 -1.50 -2.08
CA PHE A 132 15.01 -1.37 -0.94
C PHE A 132 16.41 -1.87 -1.32
N PRO A 133 17.47 -1.18 -0.85
CA PRO A 133 18.84 -1.66 -0.98
C PRO A 133 18.99 -3.08 -0.42
N GLY A 134 19.76 -3.91 -1.14
CA GLY A 134 19.97 -5.31 -0.79
C GLY A 134 18.83 -6.25 -1.18
N TRP A 135 17.76 -5.79 -1.86
CA TRP A 135 16.72 -6.67 -2.36
C TRP A 135 17.21 -7.60 -3.48
N LYS A 136 17.08 -8.91 -3.29
CA LYS A 136 17.46 -9.96 -4.24
C LYS A 136 16.28 -10.81 -4.73
N GLY A 137 15.04 -10.44 -4.43
CA GLY A 137 13.86 -11.14 -4.94
C GLY A 137 13.67 -12.54 -4.35
N SER A 138 13.32 -13.52 -5.19
CA SER A 138 13.12 -14.92 -4.81
C SER A 138 14.45 -15.69 -4.67
N CYS A 139 15.38 -15.14 -3.89
CA CYS A 139 16.65 -15.79 -3.56
C CYS A 139 16.42 -16.83 -2.45
N ASN A 140 16.94 -18.05 -2.62
CA ASN A 140 16.87 -19.09 -1.59
C ASN A 140 18.03 -18.94 -0.59
N ARG A 141 17.96 -19.67 0.53
CA ARG A 141 18.99 -19.57 1.59
C ARG A 141 20.41 -19.86 1.10
N GLN A 142 20.61 -20.91 0.31
CA GLN A 142 21.94 -21.32 -0.15
C GLN A 142 22.58 -20.29 -1.09
N GLU A 143 21.76 -19.64 -1.91
CA GLU A 143 22.21 -18.57 -2.80
C GLU A 143 22.55 -17.30 -2.01
N ALA A 144 21.73 -16.96 -1.01
CA ALA A 144 22.00 -15.84 -0.10
C ALA A 144 23.32 -16.04 0.66
N GLU A 145 23.55 -17.23 1.23
CA GLU A 145 24.79 -17.57 1.92
C GLU A 145 26.01 -17.47 0.98
N ARG A 146 25.87 -17.92 -0.28
CA ARG A 146 26.94 -17.79 -1.28
C ARG A 146 27.26 -16.33 -1.61
N GLN A 147 26.26 -15.46 -1.70
CA GLN A 147 26.45 -14.03 -1.98
C GLN A 147 27.06 -13.27 -0.79
N LEU A 148 26.72 -13.67 0.45
CA LEU A 148 27.22 -13.04 1.67
C LEU A 148 28.54 -13.64 2.17
N ASN A 149 28.99 -14.76 1.60
CA ASN A 149 30.23 -15.40 1.99
C ASN A 149 31.42 -14.43 1.88
N ARG A 150 32.21 -14.32 2.95
CA ARG A 150 33.35 -13.39 3.08
C ARG A 150 33.00 -11.90 2.99
N MET A 151 31.72 -11.54 3.09
CA MET A 151 31.33 -10.14 3.24
C MET A 151 31.61 -9.66 4.67
N PRO A 152 31.84 -8.34 4.89
CA PRO A 152 32.02 -7.80 6.23
C PRO A 152 30.82 -8.05 7.14
N LYS A 153 31.07 -8.16 8.45
CA LYS A 153 30.02 -8.16 9.48
C LYS A 153 29.04 -6.99 9.25
N GLY A 154 27.75 -7.27 9.41
CA GLY A 154 26.67 -6.32 9.23
C GLY A 154 26.21 -6.16 7.79
N THR A 155 26.86 -6.84 6.83
CA THR A 155 26.37 -6.91 5.45
C THR A 155 25.10 -7.76 5.39
N TYR A 156 24.06 -7.25 4.74
CA TYR A 156 22.77 -7.93 4.66
C TYR A 156 22.18 -7.92 3.26
N LEU A 157 21.25 -8.84 3.02
CA LEU A 157 20.36 -8.82 1.86
C LEU A 157 18.92 -9.13 2.27
N LEU A 158 17.98 -8.68 1.45
CA LEU A 158 16.55 -8.91 1.61
C LEU A 158 16.07 -9.87 0.52
N ARG A 159 15.26 -10.86 0.90
CA ARG A 159 14.68 -11.84 -0.03
C ARG A 159 13.24 -12.18 0.34
N LYS A 160 12.49 -12.74 -0.59
CA LYS A 160 11.17 -13.31 -0.28
C LYS A 160 11.32 -14.51 0.65
N ALA A 161 10.37 -14.68 1.56
CA ALA A 161 10.28 -15.92 2.32
C ALA A 161 9.98 -17.10 1.39
N GLU A 162 10.41 -18.29 1.80
CA GLU A 162 10.21 -19.51 1.02
C GLU A 162 8.76 -20.01 1.15
N SER A 163 8.29 -20.80 0.18
CA SER A 163 6.89 -21.24 0.09
C SER A 163 6.36 -21.94 1.35
N LEU A 164 7.23 -22.64 2.09
CA LEU A 164 6.87 -23.24 3.38
C LEU A 164 6.54 -22.19 4.44
N THR A 165 7.29 -21.08 4.44
CA THR A 165 7.05 -19.95 5.34
C THR A 165 5.74 -19.25 4.97
N ASP A 166 5.47 -19.05 3.68
CA ASP A 166 4.18 -18.51 3.22
C ASP A 166 3.00 -19.38 3.65
N TRP A 167 3.15 -20.72 3.61
CA TRP A 167 2.14 -21.64 4.11
C TRP A 167 1.92 -21.50 5.63
N MET A 168 2.99 -21.40 6.42
CA MET A 168 2.84 -21.14 7.86
C MET A 168 2.17 -19.80 8.14
N LEU A 169 2.53 -18.75 7.37
CA LEU A 169 1.96 -17.42 7.52
C LEU A 169 0.48 -17.35 7.11
N SER A 170 0.02 -18.25 6.24
CA SER A 170 -1.41 -18.36 5.89
C SER A 170 -2.31 -18.80 7.06
N GLN A 171 -1.73 -19.35 8.13
CA GLN A 171 -2.47 -19.76 9.32
C GLN A 171 -2.79 -18.58 10.26
N TYR A 172 -2.17 -17.42 10.03
CA TYR A 172 -2.43 -16.24 10.83
C TYR A 172 -3.70 -15.52 10.33
N PRO A 173 -4.54 -14.99 11.24
CA PRO A 173 -5.77 -14.29 10.85
C PRO A 173 -5.53 -12.95 10.14
N LEU A 174 -4.30 -12.45 10.15
CA LEU A 174 -3.89 -11.21 9.50
C LEU A 174 -3.31 -11.51 8.10
N HIS A 175 -3.66 -10.70 7.10
CA HIS A 175 -3.00 -10.76 5.80
C HIS A 175 -1.51 -10.46 5.98
N THR A 176 -0.70 -11.52 5.95
CA THR A 176 0.72 -11.47 6.29
C THR A 176 1.56 -11.92 5.11
N LYS A 177 2.56 -11.12 4.74
CA LYS A 177 3.59 -11.50 3.75
C LYS A 177 4.94 -11.64 4.44
N GLY A 178 5.63 -12.73 4.14
CA GLY A 178 6.94 -13.05 4.69
C GLY A 178 8.09 -12.57 3.82
N TYR A 179 9.11 -12.01 4.47
CA TYR A 179 10.38 -11.65 3.87
C TYR A 179 11.51 -12.08 4.79
N VAL A 180 12.70 -12.31 4.26
CA VAL A 180 13.86 -12.70 5.06
C VAL A 180 14.96 -11.66 4.89
N LEU A 181 15.49 -11.22 6.03
CA LEU A 181 16.73 -10.47 6.12
C LEU A 181 17.84 -11.47 6.44
N THR A 182 18.73 -11.71 5.50
CA THR A 182 19.91 -12.55 5.70
C THR A 182 21.11 -11.65 5.95
N VAL A 183 21.85 -11.89 7.03
CA VAL A 183 22.92 -10.99 7.50
C VAL A 183 24.16 -11.76 7.94
N VAL A 184 25.33 -11.16 7.73
CA VAL A 184 26.61 -11.63 8.27
C VAL A 184 26.79 -11.10 9.69
N GLU A 185 26.81 -12.01 10.66
CA GLU A 185 27.07 -11.74 12.08
C GLU A 185 28.55 -11.90 12.43
N ASP A 186 28.85 -11.91 13.72
CA ASP A 186 30.17 -12.26 14.24
C ASP A 186 30.62 -13.65 13.77
N GLU A 187 31.93 -13.84 13.69
CA GLU A 187 32.55 -15.13 13.32
C GLU A 187 32.14 -15.64 11.92
N GLU A 188 31.82 -14.71 11.00
CA GLU A 188 31.36 -15.02 9.63
C GLU A 188 30.07 -15.85 9.57
N LYS A 189 29.34 -15.94 10.69
CA LYS A 189 28.07 -16.64 10.76
C LYS A 189 27.02 -15.92 9.93
N ILE A 190 26.27 -16.65 9.13
CA ILE A 190 25.16 -16.11 8.34
C ILE A 190 23.83 -16.49 9.01
N SER A 191 23.07 -15.47 9.43
CA SER A 191 21.80 -15.61 10.12
C SER A 191 20.63 -15.12 9.26
N ASP A 192 19.47 -15.75 9.42
CA ASP A 192 18.22 -15.37 8.78
C ASP A 192 17.28 -14.79 9.84
N TYR A 193 16.67 -13.65 9.52
CA TYR A 193 15.67 -12.98 10.33
C TYR A 193 14.37 -12.86 9.52
N LEU A 194 13.28 -13.44 10.03
CA LEU A 194 11.97 -13.38 9.37
C LEU A 194 11.30 -12.02 9.65
N ILE A 195 11.04 -11.27 8.58
CA ILE A 195 10.33 -10.00 8.60
C ILE A 195 8.93 -10.22 8.06
N LEU A 196 7.93 -9.70 8.76
CA LEU A 196 6.53 -9.79 8.38
C LEU A 196 6.01 -8.42 7.96
N LYS A 197 5.32 -8.37 6.82
CA LYS A 197 4.47 -7.25 6.43
C LYS A 197 3.03 -7.62 6.71
N THR A 198 2.36 -6.82 7.54
CA THR A 198 0.96 -7.01 7.94
C THR A 198 0.15 -5.74 7.71
N ASP A 199 -1.15 -5.83 7.99
CA ASP A 199 -2.03 -4.67 7.97
C ASP A 199 -1.63 -3.59 9.01
N ARG A 200 -0.90 -3.97 10.07
CA ARG A 200 -0.41 -3.05 11.11
C ARG A 200 0.93 -2.39 10.77
N GLY A 201 1.62 -2.87 9.71
CA GLY A 201 2.96 -2.43 9.33
C GLY A 201 3.95 -3.58 9.28
N TRP A 202 5.23 -3.24 9.46
CA TRP A 202 6.37 -4.14 9.41
C TRP A 202 6.79 -4.58 10.81
N THR A 203 7.15 -5.85 10.97
CA THR A 203 7.67 -6.35 12.24
C THR A 203 8.68 -7.48 12.03
N LEU A 204 9.51 -7.70 13.04
CA LEU A 204 10.43 -8.83 13.11
C LEU A 204 9.73 -9.99 13.83
N HIS A 205 9.63 -11.16 13.19
CA HIS A 205 9.08 -12.36 13.82
C HIS A 205 10.01 -12.86 14.93
N ARG A 206 9.44 -13.30 16.07
CA ARG A 206 10.19 -13.70 17.28
C ARG A 206 9.85 -15.11 17.75
N ASP A 207 9.50 -15.99 16.81
CA ASP A 207 9.10 -17.40 17.05
C ASP A 207 7.83 -17.59 17.89
N ASP A 208 7.10 -16.51 18.20
CA ASP A 208 5.78 -16.57 18.84
C ASP A 208 4.68 -16.51 17.78
N ALA A 209 3.74 -17.46 17.86
CA ALA A 209 2.57 -17.54 17.00
C ALA A 209 1.51 -16.47 17.30
N ASP A 210 1.57 -15.81 18.46
CA ASP A 210 0.69 -14.70 18.76
C ASP A 210 1.30 -13.36 18.33
N LEU A 211 0.81 -12.81 17.22
CA LEU A 211 1.29 -11.53 16.70
C LEU A 211 0.68 -10.31 17.42
N THR A 212 -0.22 -10.46 18.41
CA THR A 212 -0.92 -9.30 19.00
C THR A 212 0.00 -8.31 19.69
N ASP A 213 1.02 -8.82 20.38
CA ASP A 213 1.93 -8.04 21.25
C ASP A 213 3.20 -7.58 20.54
N TYR A 214 3.28 -7.80 19.24
CA TYR A 214 4.43 -7.41 18.45
C TYR A 214 4.52 -5.89 18.31
N ARG A 215 5.74 -5.38 18.31
CA ARG A 215 6.01 -4.00 17.89
C ARG A 215 5.90 -3.93 16.37
N TYR A 216 5.09 -3.00 15.88
CA TYR A 216 4.95 -2.72 14.45
C TYR A 216 5.55 -1.36 14.12
N ASP A 217 6.43 -1.34 13.14
CA ASP A 217 6.95 -0.13 12.54
C ASP A 217 6.19 0.17 11.26
N LYS A 218 5.79 1.43 11.07
CA LYS A 218 4.98 1.85 9.92
C LYS A 218 5.73 1.66 8.58
N HIS A 219 7.06 1.72 8.61
CA HIS A 219 7.94 1.66 7.44
C HIS A 219 9.03 0.61 7.62
N LEU A 220 9.40 -0.08 6.54
CA LEU A 220 10.49 -1.06 6.57
C LEU A 220 11.83 -0.41 6.94
N SER A 221 12.06 0.83 6.51
CA SER A 221 13.26 1.59 6.88
C SER A 221 13.37 1.83 8.39
N SER A 222 12.26 2.05 9.08
CA SER A 222 12.23 2.19 10.55
C SER A 222 12.52 0.87 11.25
N LEU A 223 11.99 -0.24 10.74
CA LEU A 223 12.32 -1.58 11.24
C LEU A 223 13.82 -1.87 11.05
N LEU A 224 14.36 -1.67 9.86
CA LEU A 224 15.79 -1.89 9.58
C LEU A 224 16.69 -0.97 10.41
N ALA A 225 16.30 0.29 10.63
CA ALA A 225 17.02 1.20 11.51
C ALA A 225 17.07 0.68 12.96
N SER A 226 16.01 0.01 13.43
CA SER A 226 16.01 -0.63 14.75
C SER A 226 16.95 -1.84 14.84
N MET A 227 17.34 -2.41 13.69
CA MET A 227 18.25 -3.54 13.57
C MET A 227 19.65 -3.12 13.12
N HIS A 228 19.98 -1.82 13.09
CA HIS A 228 21.22 -1.29 12.51
C HIS A 228 22.50 -1.87 13.14
N GLU A 229 22.46 -2.23 14.42
CA GLU A 229 23.59 -2.87 15.11
C GLU A 229 23.92 -4.27 14.55
N ILE A 230 22.94 -4.92 13.92
CA ILE A 230 23.06 -6.27 13.33
C ILE A 230 23.16 -6.16 11.81
N ALA A 231 22.29 -5.39 11.18
CA ALA A 231 22.19 -5.22 9.73
C ALA A 231 22.46 -3.76 9.35
N ALA A 232 23.73 -3.46 9.08
CA ALA A 232 24.20 -2.10 8.87
C ALA A 232 24.25 -1.71 7.39
N THR A 233 24.73 -2.62 6.54
CA THR A 233 25.10 -2.29 5.16
C THR A 233 24.41 -3.26 4.19
N PRO A 234 23.62 -2.79 3.22
CA PRO A 234 23.05 -3.66 2.20
C PRO A 234 24.15 -4.20 1.27
N ILE A 235 23.98 -5.41 0.78
CA ILE A 235 24.78 -5.94 -0.32
C ILE A 235 24.48 -5.14 -1.60
N GLU A 236 25.51 -4.90 -2.42
CA GLU A 236 25.38 -4.26 -3.74
C GLU A 236 24.64 -5.14 -4.76
#